data_AF-A0A6G9CN01-F1
#
_entry.id   AF-A0A6G9CN01-F1
#
_cell.length_a   1.000
_cell.length_b   1.000
_cell.length_c   1.000
_cell.angle_alpha   90.00
_cell.angle_beta   90.00
_cell.angle_gamma   90.00
#
_symmetry.space_group_name_H-M   'P 1'
#
loop_
_entity.id
_entity.type
_entity.pdbx_description
1 polymer ?
#
loop_
_entity_poly.entity_id
_entity_poly.type
_entity_poly.pdbx_seq_one_letter_code
_entity_poly.pdbx_strand_id
1 'polypeptide(L)'
;MRKTLTGVAIAALATSGLLIGTGAAHADAAHPKTNTVTSNQVTITKSVVGDGEVAPGGKLTVRTTVSANGHPDFFVNKFVDRFPAGYTYIKDSASIDSWHFLGLTQKTEKVSPTVDNAARTVTIPDAGWNVSITGSKTVTFEVSYLVPTNAQPGTYVELPSSIGISLWGSDQNIGDVYAKIRAKNPGEAAASGSADLGFGSSDGEGGTGSAGSSILDNPAGFISDIISGVLANGS
;
A
#
# COMPACT_ATOMS: atom_id res chain seq x y z
N MET A 1 -29.00 -2.20 43.82
CA MET A 1 -27.64 -2.73 43.54
C MET A 1 -27.06 -1.97 42.35
N ARG A 2 -26.11 -1.05 42.59
CA ARG A 2 -25.47 -0.24 41.56
C ARG A 2 -24.29 -1.04 41.00
N LYS A 3 -24.33 -1.42 39.72
CA LYS A 3 -23.20 -2.04 39.02
C LYS A 3 -22.39 -0.92 38.36
N THR A 4 -21.19 -0.70 38.88
CA THR A 4 -20.15 0.18 38.36
C THR A 4 -19.66 -0.36 37.02
N LEU A 5 -19.85 0.42 35.94
CA LEU A 5 -19.22 0.21 34.64
C LEU A 5 -17.82 0.84 34.69
N THR A 6 -16.79 0.02 34.73
CA THR A 6 -15.41 0.43 34.45
C THR A 6 -15.27 0.66 32.95
N GLY A 7 -15.46 1.91 32.52
CA GLY A 7 -15.12 2.35 31.17
C GLY A 7 -13.60 2.48 31.05
N VAL A 8 -13.01 1.73 30.12
CA VAL A 8 -11.62 1.95 29.69
C VAL A 8 -11.64 3.18 28.79
N ALA A 9 -11.22 4.32 29.32
CA ALA A 9 -10.90 5.49 28.52
C ALA A 9 -9.58 5.21 27.78
N ILE A 10 -9.63 5.04 26.46
CA ILE A 10 -8.43 5.10 25.63
C ILE A 10 -8.02 6.57 25.58
N ALA A 11 -6.97 6.92 26.31
CA ALA A 11 -6.36 8.24 26.24
C ALA A 11 -5.73 8.42 24.85
N ALA A 12 -6.28 9.34 24.05
CA ALA A 12 -5.55 9.94 22.95
C ALA A 12 -4.43 10.80 23.54
N LEU A 13 -3.22 10.24 23.65
CA LEU A 13 -2.01 10.99 23.96
C LEU A 13 -1.62 11.82 22.74
N ALA A 14 -2.23 12.99 22.58
CA ALA A 14 -1.67 14.08 21.82
C ALA A 14 -0.66 14.81 22.70
N THR A 15 0.55 14.27 22.83
CA THR A 15 1.69 15.01 23.39
C THR A 15 2.19 15.98 22.33
N SER A 16 1.69 17.21 22.36
CA SER A 16 2.29 18.36 21.71
C SER A 16 3.64 18.65 22.35
N GLY A 17 4.70 18.09 21.78
CA GLY A 17 6.09 18.42 22.10
C GLY A 17 6.73 19.12 20.90
N LEU A 18 6.99 20.42 21.04
CA LEU A 18 7.79 21.20 20.11
C LEU A 18 9.24 20.66 20.14
N LEU A 19 9.64 19.88 19.14
CA LEU A 19 11.03 19.52 18.88
C LEU A 19 11.46 20.12 17.55
N ILE A 20 12.41 21.04 17.65
CA ILE A 20 13.09 21.67 16.52
C ILE A 20 14.15 20.67 16.03
N GLY A 21 14.00 20.15 14.80
CA GLY A 21 15.05 19.42 14.07
C GLY A 21 14.72 17.97 13.70
N THR A 22 14.74 17.70 12.38
CA THR A 22 14.54 16.42 11.67
C THR A 22 13.10 15.87 11.58
N GLY A 23 12.31 16.48 10.70
CA GLY A 23 11.34 15.80 9.82
C GLY A 23 10.41 14.74 10.43
N ALA A 24 9.78 14.99 11.58
CA ALA A 24 8.63 14.20 11.98
C ALA A 24 7.46 14.58 11.08
N ALA A 25 7.06 13.68 10.18
CA ALA A 25 5.81 13.84 9.44
C ALA A 25 4.68 13.93 10.47
N HIS A 26 4.07 15.11 10.60
CA HIS A 26 2.84 15.27 11.38
C HIS A 26 1.79 14.35 10.75
N ALA A 27 1.12 13.53 11.57
CA ALA A 27 0.00 12.73 11.12
C ALA A 27 -1.10 13.66 10.57
N ASP A 28 -1.44 13.51 9.29
CA ASP A 28 -2.52 14.26 8.67
C ASP A 28 -3.86 13.73 9.19
N ALA A 29 -4.42 14.42 10.17
CA ALA A 29 -5.68 14.03 10.80
C ALA A 29 -6.88 14.10 9.84
N ALA A 30 -6.80 14.89 8.76
CA ALA A 30 -7.86 14.98 7.75
C ALA A 30 -7.80 13.81 6.76
N HIS A 31 -6.62 13.23 6.55
CA HIS A 31 -6.40 12.12 5.62
C HIS A 31 -5.68 10.95 6.30
N PRO A 32 -6.32 10.31 7.29
CA PRO A 32 -5.68 9.23 8.01
C PRO A 32 -5.44 8.03 7.08
N LYS A 33 -4.26 7.42 7.20
CA LYS A 33 -3.93 6.19 6.46
C LYS A 33 -4.53 4.92 7.07
N THR A 34 -5.16 5.04 8.25
CA THR A 34 -5.78 3.95 8.99
C THR A 34 -7.05 4.46 9.65
N ASN A 35 -8.12 3.69 9.54
CA ASN A 35 -9.36 3.94 10.26
C ASN A 35 -9.84 2.64 10.93
N THR A 36 -10.58 2.77 12.03
CA THR A 36 -11.22 1.66 12.73
C THR A 36 -12.66 2.01 13.05
N VAL A 37 -13.58 1.15 12.64
CA VAL A 37 -14.99 1.22 13.04
C VAL A 37 -15.32 0.04 13.94
N THR A 38 -16.04 0.32 15.01
CA THR A 38 -16.51 -0.70 15.95
C THR A 38 -18.02 -0.62 16.05
N SER A 39 -18.69 -1.73 15.79
CA SER A 39 -20.14 -1.85 15.89
C SER A 39 -20.50 -3.18 16.53
N ASN A 40 -21.17 -3.12 17.69
CA ASN A 40 -21.44 -4.28 18.52
C ASN A 40 -20.15 -5.09 18.77
N GLN A 41 -20.21 -6.41 18.60
CA GLN A 41 -19.07 -7.31 18.79
C GLN A 41 -18.01 -7.31 17.67
N VAL A 42 -18.13 -6.46 16.65
CA VAL A 42 -17.23 -6.47 15.48
C VAL A 42 -16.40 -5.19 15.44
N THR A 43 -15.11 -5.36 15.18
CA THR A 43 -14.18 -4.28 14.90
C THR A 43 -13.62 -4.49 13.50
N ILE A 44 -13.69 -3.46 12.66
CA ILE A 44 -13.12 -3.45 11.32
C ILE A 44 -12.07 -2.35 11.29
N THR A 45 -10.84 -2.73 10.98
CA THR A 45 -9.72 -1.79 10.78
C THR A 45 -9.29 -1.87 9.34
N LYS A 46 -9.18 -0.73 8.66
CA LYS A 46 -8.60 -0.64 7.33
C LYS A 46 -7.41 0.29 7.34
N SER A 47 -6.36 -0.07 6.60
CA SER A 47 -5.17 0.75 6.47
C SER A 47 -4.50 0.65 5.10
N VAL A 48 -3.78 1.70 4.74
CA VAL A 48 -2.76 1.65 3.69
C VAL A 48 -1.50 1.02 4.30
N VAL A 49 -0.98 -0.02 3.65
CA VAL A 49 0.23 -0.70 4.09
C VAL A 49 1.45 0.17 3.76
N GLY A 50 2.32 0.39 4.75
CA GLY A 50 3.51 1.22 4.61
C GLY A 50 3.37 2.58 5.28
N ASP A 51 4.02 3.59 4.72
CA ASP A 51 4.02 4.97 5.22
C ASP A 51 2.70 5.72 4.91
N GLY A 52 1.94 5.26 3.91
CA GLY A 52 0.71 5.91 3.44
C GLY A 52 0.92 6.76 2.19
N GLU A 53 2.13 6.73 1.61
CA GLU A 53 2.47 7.47 0.40
C GLU A 53 2.86 6.54 -0.74
N VAL A 54 2.50 6.91 -1.98
CA VAL A 54 2.84 6.14 -3.17
C VAL A 54 3.13 7.07 -4.34
N ALA A 55 4.15 6.75 -5.15
CA ALA A 55 4.44 7.50 -6.36
C ALA A 55 3.53 7.08 -7.53
N PRO A 56 3.35 7.94 -8.55
CA PRO A 56 2.71 7.56 -9.80
C PRO A 56 3.38 6.34 -10.46
N GLY A 57 2.59 5.37 -10.91
CA GLY A 57 3.09 4.07 -11.41
C GLY A 57 3.52 3.10 -10.31
N GLY A 58 3.41 3.48 -9.03
CA GLY A 58 3.76 2.64 -7.89
C GLY A 58 2.67 1.64 -7.50
N LYS A 59 3.02 0.68 -6.64
CA LYS A 59 2.10 -0.28 -6.04
C LYS A 59 1.54 0.28 -4.73
N LEU A 60 0.23 0.45 -4.66
CA LEU A 60 -0.51 0.78 -3.45
C LEU A 60 -1.14 -0.48 -2.86
N THR A 61 -0.80 -0.86 -1.64
CA THR A 61 -1.41 -2.00 -0.93
C THR A 61 -2.30 -1.52 0.20
N VAL A 62 -3.49 -2.10 0.31
CA VAL A 62 -4.42 -1.87 1.42
C VAL A 62 -4.66 -3.17 2.19
N ARG A 63 -4.90 -3.03 3.48
CA ARG A 63 -5.22 -4.11 4.41
C ARG A 63 -6.52 -3.80 5.13
N THR A 64 -7.44 -4.75 5.16
CA THR A 64 -8.66 -4.69 5.96
C THR A 64 -8.68 -5.89 6.91
N THR A 65 -8.71 -5.62 8.21
CA THR A 65 -8.76 -6.64 9.26
C THR A 65 -10.11 -6.57 9.96
N VAL A 66 -10.75 -7.72 10.11
CA VAL A 66 -11.98 -7.92 10.87
C VAL A 66 -11.64 -8.74 12.10
N SER A 67 -12.04 -8.25 13.27
CA SER A 67 -11.86 -8.92 14.55
C SER A 67 -13.13 -8.85 15.39
N ALA A 68 -13.23 -9.76 16.36
CA ALA A 68 -14.29 -9.74 17.37
C ALA A 68 -13.79 -9.03 18.64
N ASN A 69 -14.66 -8.24 19.26
CA ASN A 69 -14.45 -7.67 20.58
C ASN A 69 -15.40 -8.28 21.65
N GLY A 70 -16.22 -9.25 21.26
CA GLY A 70 -17.17 -9.95 22.12
C GLY A 70 -17.84 -11.14 21.42
N HIS A 71 -18.84 -11.71 22.06
CA HIS A 71 -19.68 -12.79 21.53
C HIS A 71 -21.03 -12.26 21.01
N PRO A 72 -21.75 -13.04 20.17
CA PRO A 72 -21.38 -14.33 19.58
C PRO A 72 -20.28 -14.24 18.53
N ASP A 73 -19.65 -15.37 18.26
CA ASP A 73 -18.74 -15.55 17.13
C ASP A 73 -19.48 -15.38 15.80
N PHE A 74 -18.76 -15.02 14.75
CA PHE A 74 -19.35 -14.73 13.45
C PHE A 74 -18.45 -15.10 12.29
N PHE A 75 -18.98 -14.95 11.08
CA PHE A 75 -18.25 -15.20 9.84
C PHE A 75 -18.18 -13.92 9.00
N VAL A 76 -17.03 -13.74 8.35
CA VAL A 76 -16.92 -12.83 7.22
C VAL A 76 -17.28 -13.60 5.96
N ASN A 77 -18.26 -13.09 5.23
CA ASN A 77 -18.83 -13.75 4.05
C ASN A 77 -18.48 -12.99 2.76
N LYS A 78 -17.95 -11.77 2.86
CA LYS A 78 -17.68 -10.98 1.66
C LYS A 78 -16.73 -9.84 1.98
N PHE A 79 -15.79 -9.59 1.07
CA PHE A 79 -15.08 -8.31 0.99
C PHE A 79 -15.40 -7.66 -0.35
N VAL A 80 -15.78 -6.38 -0.31
CA VAL A 80 -15.89 -5.51 -1.49
C VAL A 80 -14.98 -4.31 -1.25
N ASP A 81 -13.84 -4.28 -1.90
CA ASP A 81 -12.89 -3.18 -1.84
C ASP A 81 -13.07 -2.26 -3.04
N ARG A 82 -13.04 -0.94 -2.83
CA ARG A 82 -13.22 0.04 -3.89
C ARG A 82 -11.94 0.79 -4.16
N PHE A 83 -11.52 0.82 -5.42
CA PHE A 83 -10.31 1.52 -5.84
C PHE A 83 -10.61 2.86 -6.53
N PRO A 84 -9.68 3.84 -6.46
CA PRO A 84 -9.91 5.15 -7.07
C PRO A 84 -9.93 5.08 -8.60
N ALA A 85 -10.44 6.13 -9.25
CA ALA A 85 -10.48 6.20 -10.71
C ALA A 85 -9.06 6.16 -11.31
N GLY A 86 -8.89 5.41 -12.40
CA GLY A 86 -7.61 5.21 -13.08
C GLY A 86 -6.70 4.16 -12.44
N TYR A 87 -6.99 3.70 -11.23
CA TYR A 87 -6.22 2.63 -10.59
C TYR A 87 -6.58 1.29 -11.21
N THR A 88 -5.62 0.38 -11.25
CA THR A 88 -5.82 -0.96 -11.78
C THR A 88 -5.49 -2.00 -10.73
N TYR A 89 -6.35 -2.99 -10.53
CA TYR A 89 -6.04 -4.14 -9.68
C TYR A 89 -4.77 -4.87 -10.18
N ILE A 90 -3.84 -5.15 -9.28
CA ILE A 90 -2.67 -5.97 -9.60
C ILE A 90 -3.07 -7.44 -9.49
N LYS A 91 -3.03 -8.15 -10.62
CA LYS A 91 -3.37 -9.57 -10.70
C LYS A 91 -2.63 -10.39 -9.65
N ASP A 92 -3.35 -11.31 -9.00
CA ASP A 92 -2.85 -12.23 -7.96
C ASP A 92 -2.28 -11.53 -6.70
N SER A 93 -2.54 -10.22 -6.53
CA SER A 93 -2.12 -9.50 -5.32
C SER A 93 -2.98 -9.84 -4.10
N ALA A 94 -4.25 -10.18 -4.33
CA ALA A 94 -5.23 -10.40 -3.28
C ALA A 94 -4.90 -11.63 -2.41
N SER A 95 -5.00 -11.47 -1.09
CA SER A 95 -4.84 -12.57 -0.13
C SER A 95 -5.76 -12.41 1.07
N ILE A 96 -6.11 -13.54 1.67
CA ILE A 96 -6.86 -13.64 2.92
C ILE A 96 -6.00 -14.39 3.93
N ASP A 97 -5.77 -13.79 5.09
CA ASP A 97 -5.33 -14.48 6.31
C ASP A 97 -6.55 -14.80 7.16
N SER A 98 -6.80 -16.08 7.41
CA SER A 98 -7.97 -16.53 8.16
C SER A 98 -7.72 -17.82 8.92
N TRP A 99 -8.58 -18.11 9.90
CA TRP A 99 -8.47 -19.33 10.70
C TRP A 99 -8.92 -20.56 9.92
N HIS A 100 -8.05 -21.56 9.83
CA HIS A 100 -8.36 -22.88 9.29
C HIS A 100 -8.66 -23.86 10.43
N PHE A 101 -9.85 -24.45 10.39
CA PHE A 101 -10.23 -25.50 11.34
C PHE A 101 -9.35 -26.74 11.17
N LEU A 102 -9.09 -27.14 9.93
CA LEU A 102 -8.14 -28.21 9.63
C LEU A 102 -6.71 -27.66 9.83
N GLY A 103 -6.02 -28.19 10.83
CA GLY A 103 -4.66 -27.74 11.20
C GLY A 103 -4.63 -26.70 12.32
N LEU A 104 -5.79 -26.21 12.78
CA LEU A 104 -5.92 -25.32 13.93
C LEU A 104 -4.95 -24.13 13.90
N THR A 105 -4.89 -23.42 12.78
CA THR A 105 -3.94 -22.31 12.58
C THR A 105 -4.54 -21.18 11.74
N GLN A 106 -4.03 -19.95 11.94
CA GLN A 106 -4.15 -18.87 10.95
C GLN A 106 -3.30 -19.25 9.73
N LYS A 107 -3.83 -18.98 8.53
CA LYS A 107 -3.10 -19.18 7.28
C LYS A 107 -3.45 -18.08 6.29
N THR A 108 -2.42 -17.55 5.65
CA THR A 108 -2.57 -16.64 4.51
C THR A 108 -2.63 -17.43 3.21
N GLU A 109 -3.66 -17.18 2.41
CA GLU A 109 -3.87 -17.80 1.11
C GLU A 109 -4.13 -16.75 0.04
N LYS A 110 -3.68 -17.05 -1.18
CA LYS A 110 -4.00 -16.24 -2.35
C LYS A 110 -5.44 -16.52 -2.78
N VAL A 111 -6.15 -15.45 -3.11
CA VAL A 111 -7.54 -15.51 -3.55
C VAL A 111 -7.68 -14.87 -4.92
N SER A 112 -8.66 -15.36 -5.70
CA SER A 112 -8.97 -14.83 -7.02
C SER A 112 -10.25 -13.98 -6.94
N PRO A 113 -10.14 -12.64 -6.88
CA PRO A 113 -11.30 -11.77 -6.85
C PRO A 113 -12.04 -11.71 -8.18
N THR A 114 -13.31 -11.32 -8.12
CA THR A 114 -14.00 -10.70 -9.24
C THR A 114 -13.66 -9.21 -9.27
N VAL A 115 -13.20 -8.70 -10.41
CA VAL A 115 -12.86 -7.29 -10.61
C VAL A 115 -13.89 -6.67 -11.55
N ASP A 116 -14.52 -5.59 -11.09
CA ASP A 116 -15.38 -4.76 -11.92
C ASP A 116 -14.72 -3.38 -12.06
N ASN A 117 -14.23 -3.07 -13.25
CA ASN A 117 -13.55 -1.80 -13.52
C ASN A 117 -14.52 -0.61 -13.65
N ALA A 118 -15.77 -0.86 -14.02
CA ALA A 118 -16.78 0.19 -14.14
C ALA A 118 -17.27 0.62 -12.75
N ALA A 119 -17.58 -0.35 -11.89
CA ALA A 119 -17.92 -0.11 -10.48
C ALA A 119 -16.68 0.21 -9.61
N ARG A 120 -15.48 -0.07 -10.12
CA ARG A 120 -14.17 0.06 -9.44
C ARG A 120 -14.10 -0.76 -8.16
N THR A 121 -14.50 -2.02 -8.25
CA THR A 121 -14.56 -2.94 -7.12
C THR A 121 -13.71 -4.18 -7.32
N VAL A 122 -13.07 -4.62 -6.25
CA VAL A 122 -12.50 -5.97 -6.09
C VAL A 122 -13.36 -6.71 -5.08
N THR A 123 -14.02 -7.78 -5.52
CA THR A 123 -14.94 -8.56 -4.68
C THR A 123 -14.40 -9.96 -4.43
N ILE A 124 -14.29 -10.33 -3.16
CA ILE A 124 -14.09 -11.72 -2.72
C ILE A 124 -15.42 -12.24 -2.18
N PRO A 125 -16.07 -13.20 -2.86
CA PRO A 125 -17.31 -13.80 -2.39
C PRO A 125 -17.07 -14.84 -1.28
N ASP A 126 -18.19 -15.35 -0.78
CA ASP A 126 -18.34 -16.14 0.45
C ASP A 126 -17.48 -17.39 0.55
N ALA A 127 -16.70 -17.45 1.61
CA ALA A 127 -15.99 -18.65 2.07
C ALA A 127 -16.24 -18.95 3.56
N GLY A 128 -17.07 -18.16 4.26
CA GLY A 128 -17.38 -18.35 5.68
C GLY A 128 -16.16 -18.29 6.62
N TRP A 129 -15.36 -17.22 6.58
CA TRP A 129 -14.17 -17.12 7.43
C TRP A 129 -14.53 -16.79 8.88
N ASN A 130 -14.16 -17.67 9.81
CA ASN A 130 -14.51 -17.52 11.22
C ASN A 130 -13.74 -16.39 11.90
N VAL A 131 -14.47 -15.54 12.63
CA VAL A 131 -13.94 -14.51 13.52
C VAL A 131 -14.46 -14.79 14.93
N SER A 132 -13.55 -14.78 15.90
CA SER A 132 -13.88 -15.10 17.29
C SER A 132 -12.89 -14.43 18.23
N ILE A 133 -13.40 -13.93 19.36
CA ILE A 133 -12.54 -13.52 20.47
C ILE A 133 -11.88 -14.74 21.14
N THR A 134 -12.48 -15.93 20.99
CA THR A 134 -11.91 -17.19 21.47
C THR A 134 -10.75 -17.60 20.58
N GLY A 135 -9.53 -17.60 21.13
CA GLY A 135 -8.32 -17.87 20.36
C GLY A 135 -7.94 -16.75 19.39
N SER A 136 -8.48 -15.54 19.59
CA SER A 136 -8.13 -14.32 18.84
C SER A 136 -8.14 -14.49 17.32
N LYS A 137 -9.17 -15.16 16.79
CA LYS A 137 -9.33 -15.44 15.36
C LYS A 137 -9.77 -14.18 14.65
N THR A 138 -9.00 -13.76 13.66
CA THR A 138 -9.27 -12.58 12.82
C THR A 138 -9.26 -12.97 11.36
N VAL A 139 -9.85 -12.11 10.53
CA VAL A 139 -9.78 -12.25 9.07
C VAL A 139 -9.14 -11.01 8.51
N THR A 140 -8.04 -11.15 7.79
CA THR A 140 -7.32 -10.04 7.18
C THR A 140 -7.30 -10.19 5.67
N PHE A 141 -7.87 -9.22 4.97
CA PHE A 141 -7.83 -9.09 3.53
C PHE A 141 -6.76 -8.08 3.12
N GLU A 142 -5.87 -8.46 2.20
CA GLU A 142 -4.95 -7.54 1.54
C GLU A 142 -5.15 -7.56 0.04
N VAL A 143 -5.02 -6.39 -0.59
CA VAL A 143 -5.06 -6.24 -2.04
C VAL A 143 -4.16 -5.08 -2.49
N SER A 144 -3.58 -5.20 -3.68
CA SER A 144 -2.76 -4.16 -4.27
C SER A 144 -3.32 -3.60 -5.58
N TYR A 145 -3.09 -2.32 -5.78
CA TYR A 145 -3.47 -1.55 -6.96
C TYR A 145 -2.26 -0.85 -7.56
N LEU A 146 -2.22 -0.76 -8.88
CA LEU A 146 -1.27 0.06 -9.62
C LEU A 146 -1.81 1.49 -9.69
N VAL A 147 -1.02 2.44 -9.22
CA VAL A 147 -1.30 3.88 -9.30
C VAL A 147 -1.11 4.34 -10.75
N PRO A 148 -1.99 5.20 -11.30
CA PRO A 148 -1.78 5.80 -12.62
C PRO A 148 -0.41 6.45 -12.75
N THR A 149 0.24 6.31 -13.90
CA THR A 149 1.56 6.94 -14.15
C THR A 149 1.51 8.46 -14.20
N ASN A 150 0.33 9.03 -14.45
CA ASN A 150 0.02 10.45 -14.49
C ASN A 150 -0.68 10.97 -13.23
N ALA A 151 -0.73 10.18 -12.15
CA ALA A 151 -1.29 10.63 -10.88
C ALA A 151 -0.57 11.90 -10.38
N GLN A 152 -1.33 12.85 -9.85
CA GLN A 152 -0.80 14.16 -9.47
C GLN A 152 -0.23 14.13 -8.04
N PRO A 153 1.06 14.44 -7.85
CA PRO A 153 1.65 14.57 -6.51
C PRO A 153 0.90 15.59 -5.63
N GLY A 154 0.81 15.30 -4.33
CA GLY A 154 0.05 16.08 -3.35
C GLY A 154 -1.43 15.69 -3.24
N THR A 155 -1.95 14.85 -4.14
CA THR A 155 -3.34 14.38 -4.09
C THR A 155 -3.52 13.30 -3.04
N TYR A 156 -4.66 13.33 -2.34
CA TYR A 156 -5.10 12.23 -1.47
C TYR A 156 -6.21 11.44 -2.15
N VAL A 157 -6.15 10.12 -2.05
CA VAL A 157 -7.18 9.22 -2.58
C VAL A 157 -7.78 8.39 -1.46
N GLU A 158 -9.11 8.35 -1.39
CA GLU A 158 -9.83 7.53 -0.42
C GLU A 158 -9.96 6.08 -0.93
N LEU A 159 -9.90 5.13 0.00
CA LEU A 159 -9.96 3.69 -0.26
C LEU A 159 -11.04 3.05 0.62
N PRO A 160 -12.33 3.12 0.25
CA PRO A 160 -13.41 2.54 1.05
C PRO A 160 -13.60 1.03 0.81
N SER A 161 -14.25 0.35 1.76
CA SER A 161 -14.67 -1.06 1.64
C SER A 161 -16.06 -1.30 2.21
N SER A 162 -16.69 -2.37 1.74
CA SER A 162 -17.88 -2.97 2.35
C SER A 162 -17.58 -4.43 2.72
N ILE A 163 -17.98 -4.84 3.92
CA ILE A 163 -17.71 -6.16 4.49
C ILE A 163 -19.04 -6.83 4.82
N GLY A 164 -19.28 -8.01 4.26
CA GLY A 164 -20.43 -8.84 4.60
C GLY A 164 -20.13 -9.68 5.83
N ILE A 165 -20.93 -9.54 6.89
CA ILE A 165 -20.80 -10.31 8.13
C ILE A 165 -22.08 -11.11 8.38
N SER A 166 -21.94 -12.38 8.74
CA SER A 166 -23.05 -13.34 8.86
C SER A 166 -24.13 -12.97 9.87
N LEU A 167 -23.82 -12.09 10.83
CA LEU A 167 -24.75 -11.63 11.86
C LEU A 167 -25.74 -10.58 11.36
N TRP A 168 -25.47 -9.96 10.22
CA TRP A 168 -26.21 -8.79 9.74
C TRP A 168 -26.78 -9.03 8.36
N GLY A 169 -27.98 -8.48 8.12
CA GLY A 169 -28.63 -8.49 6.81
C GLY A 169 -28.05 -7.47 5.82
N SER A 170 -27.04 -6.70 6.24
CA SER A 170 -26.44 -5.61 5.46
C SER A 170 -24.92 -5.57 5.61
N ASP A 171 -24.23 -5.19 4.55
CA ASP A 171 -22.78 -4.97 4.58
C ASP A 171 -22.42 -3.83 5.54
N GLN A 172 -21.30 -3.97 6.24
CA GLN A 172 -20.70 -2.89 7.00
C GLN A 172 -19.72 -2.12 6.14
N ASN A 173 -19.77 -0.79 6.22
CA ASN A 173 -18.91 0.07 5.44
C ASN A 173 -17.79 0.63 6.31
N ILE A 174 -16.61 0.74 5.71
CA ILE A 174 -15.48 1.47 6.28
C ILE A 174 -14.91 2.39 5.19
N GLY A 175 -14.74 3.66 5.54
CA GLY A 175 -14.17 4.71 4.69
C GLY A 175 -13.15 5.52 5.48
N ASP A 176 -12.86 6.73 5.03
CA ASP A 176 -11.89 7.64 5.64
C ASP A 176 -10.51 7.00 5.80
N VAL A 177 -10.05 6.29 4.77
CA VAL A 177 -8.69 5.75 4.69
C VAL A 177 -8.05 6.28 3.42
N TYR A 178 -6.95 6.99 3.56
CA TYR A 178 -6.33 7.74 2.47
C TYR A 178 -4.91 7.30 2.18
N ALA A 179 -4.56 7.33 0.90
CA ALA A 179 -3.17 7.30 0.44
C ALA A 179 -2.82 8.63 -0.22
N LYS A 180 -1.61 9.14 0.05
CA LYS A 180 -1.10 10.37 -0.56
C LYS A 180 -0.24 10.02 -1.77
N ILE A 181 -0.46 10.72 -2.88
CA ILE A 181 0.44 10.64 -4.03
C ILE A 181 1.66 11.51 -3.74
N ARG A 182 2.82 10.88 -3.60
CA ARG A 182 4.10 11.60 -3.46
C ARG A 182 4.79 11.76 -4.81
N ALA A 183 5.76 12.67 -4.86
CA ALA A 183 6.65 12.74 -6.01
C ALA A 183 7.45 11.43 -6.14
N LYS A 184 7.84 11.11 -7.38
CA LYS A 184 8.80 10.02 -7.64
C LYS A 184 10.15 10.39 -7.04
N ASN A 185 10.79 9.43 -6.37
CA ASN A 185 12.19 9.55 -6.01
C ASN A 185 13.07 9.43 -7.27
N PRO A 186 14.33 9.91 -7.27
CA PRO A 186 15.18 9.91 -8.47
C PRO A 186 15.31 8.55 -9.17
N GLY A 187 15.40 7.45 -8.41
CA GLY A 187 15.43 6.09 -8.97
C GLY A 187 14.11 5.65 -9.64
N GLU A 188 12.96 6.05 -9.09
CA GLU A 188 11.64 5.79 -9.66
C GLU A 188 11.39 6.67 -10.89
N ALA A 189 11.92 7.89 -10.90
CA ALA A 189 11.87 8.80 -12.03
C ALA A 189 12.70 8.27 -13.21
N ALA A 190 13.91 7.77 -12.95
CA ALA A 190 14.80 7.20 -13.96
C ALA A 190 14.23 5.94 -14.63
N ALA A 191 13.53 5.09 -13.86
CA ALA A 191 12.83 3.91 -14.41
C ALA A 191 11.67 4.27 -15.34
N SER A 192 11.04 5.43 -15.16
CA SER A 192 9.98 5.94 -16.06
C SER A 192 10.49 6.90 -17.14
N GLY A 193 11.69 7.46 -16.99
CA GLY A 193 12.24 8.50 -17.85
C GLY A 193 13.28 8.02 -18.86
N SER A 194 13.83 6.81 -18.70
CA SER A 194 14.83 6.26 -19.64
C SER A 194 14.24 5.76 -20.97
N ALA A 195 12.91 5.67 -21.08
CA ALA A 195 12.24 5.37 -22.35
C ALA A 195 11.87 6.62 -23.17
N ASP A 196 11.89 7.82 -22.57
CA ASP A 196 11.41 9.07 -23.19
C ASP A 196 12.45 10.22 -23.18
N LEU A 197 13.46 10.15 -22.32
CA LEU A 197 14.68 10.90 -22.53
C LEU A 197 15.48 10.14 -23.59
N GLY A 198 15.36 10.58 -24.84
CA GLY A 198 16.07 10.07 -26.02
C GLY A 198 17.59 10.08 -25.89
N PHE A 199 18.11 9.22 -25.01
CA PHE A 199 19.43 8.62 -25.07
C PHE A 199 19.35 7.30 -25.84
N GLY A 200 18.39 7.20 -26.76
CA GLY A 200 18.50 6.30 -27.89
C GLY A 200 19.81 6.62 -28.57
N SER A 201 20.67 5.62 -28.65
CA SER A 201 21.81 5.58 -29.53
C SER A 201 21.50 6.31 -30.82
N SER A 202 22.37 7.23 -31.18
CA SER A 202 22.43 7.81 -32.52
C SER A 202 22.71 6.70 -33.53
N ASP A 203 21.69 5.93 -33.88
CA ASP A 203 21.70 5.05 -35.05
C ASP A 203 21.31 5.93 -36.25
N GLY A 204 22.21 6.87 -36.53
CA GLY A 204 22.13 7.88 -37.58
C GLY A 204 23.54 8.41 -37.80
N GLU A 205 24.37 7.55 -38.42
CA GLU A 205 25.67 7.82 -39.01
C GLU A 205 26.69 8.64 -38.19
N GLY A 206 27.59 7.89 -37.52
CA GLY A 206 28.93 8.38 -37.17
C GLY A 206 29.12 8.89 -35.75
N GLY A 207 29.09 7.99 -34.76
CA GLY A 207 29.46 8.36 -33.38
C GLY A 207 29.70 7.14 -32.49
N THR A 208 30.92 6.60 -32.49
CA THR A 208 31.37 5.64 -31.48
C THR A 208 31.58 6.37 -30.16
N GLY A 209 30.71 6.20 -29.17
CA GLY A 209 30.92 6.87 -27.89
C GLY A 209 29.86 6.68 -26.82
N SER A 210 29.53 5.45 -26.43
CA SER A 210 28.95 5.22 -25.11
C SER A 210 30.06 5.41 -24.07
N ALA A 211 30.16 6.62 -23.50
CA ALA A 211 31.12 6.91 -22.42
C ALA A 211 30.87 6.08 -21.14
N GLY A 212 29.73 5.40 -21.04
CA GLY A 212 29.39 4.54 -19.91
C GLY A 212 29.96 3.13 -19.99
N SER A 213 30.21 2.59 -21.18
CA SER A 213 30.65 1.19 -21.34
C SER A 213 32.18 1.03 -21.26
N SER A 214 32.96 2.00 -21.73
CA SER A 214 34.43 1.93 -21.70
C SER A 214 35.03 2.02 -20.29
N ILE A 215 34.33 2.70 -19.35
CA ILE A 215 34.77 2.82 -17.95
C ILE A 215 34.57 1.50 -17.19
N LEU A 216 33.50 0.77 -17.48
CA LEU A 216 33.19 -0.51 -16.82
C LEU A 216 34.06 -1.64 -17.36
N ASP A 217 34.39 -1.64 -18.65
CA ASP A 217 35.14 -2.73 -19.27
C ASP A 217 36.67 -2.57 -19.19
N ASN A 218 37.21 -1.35 -19.07
CA ASN A 218 38.66 -1.14 -18.89
C ASN A 218 39.00 0.15 -18.11
N PRO A 219 38.83 0.17 -16.77
CA PRO A 219 39.11 1.34 -15.94
C PRO A 219 40.59 1.77 -15.97
N ALA A 220 41.53 0.87 -16.28
CA ALA A 220 42.95 1.16 -16.33
C ALA A 220 43.35 1.98 -17.58
N GLY A 221 42.70 1.74 -18.72
CA GLY A 221 42.93 2.51 -19.95
C GLY A 221 42.47 3.96 -19.83
N PHE A 222 41.31 4.18 -19.22
CA PHE A 222 40.76 5.53 -18.97
C PHE A 222 41.67 6.40 -18.09
N ILE A 223 42.26 5.81 -17.04
CA ILE A 223 43.20 6.53 -16.16
C ILE A 223 44.49 6.89 -16.92
N SER A 224 44.96 6.01 -17.83
CA SER A 224 46.14 6.28 -18.65
C SER A 224 45.93 7.46 -19.60
N ASP A 225 44.76 7.57 -20.24
CA ASP A 225 44.46 8.65 -21.19
C ASP A 225 44.34 10.02 -20.50
N ILE A 226 43.81 10.07 -19.27
CA ILE A 226 43.78 11.30 -18.47
C ILE A 226 45.21 11.75 -18.11
N ILE A 227 46.06 10.83 -17.67
CA ILE A 227 47.45 11.15 -17.27
C ILE A 227 48.24 11.63 -18.49
N SER A 228 48.08 10.97 -19.65
CA SER A 228 48.72 11.38 -20.90
C SER A 228 48.23 12.75 -21.40
N GLY A 229 46.93 13.06 -21.26
CA GLY A 229 46.38 14.37 -21.63
C GLY A 229 46.84 15.53 -20.74
N VAL A 230 47.12 15.27 -19.46
CA VAL A 230 47.67 16.27 -18.53
C VAL A 230 49.16 16.52 -18.77
N LEU A 231 49.93 15.49 -19.13
CA LEU A 231 51.36 15.62 -19.47
C LEU A 231 51.59 16.30 -20.83
N ALA A 232 50.68 16.12 -21.80
CA ALA A 232 50.79 16.76 -23.12
C ALA A 232 50.45 18.26 -23.12
N ASN A 233 49.65 18.74 -22.15
CA ASN A 233 49.31 20.16 -22.01
C ASN A 233 50.21 20.91 -21.01
N GLY A 234 51.22 20.25 -20.45
CA GLY A 234 52.14 20.81 -19.45
C GLY A 234 53.57 21.08 -19.95
N SER A 235 53.82 21.03 -21.26
CA SER A 235 55.11 21.37 -21.89
C SER A 235 55.05 22.64 -22.73
#